data_AF-A0A0C9UJV8-F1
#
_entry.id   AF-A0A0C9UJV8-F1
#
_cell.length_a   1.000
_cell.length_b   1.000
_cell.length_c   1.000
_cell.angle_alpha   90.00
_cell.angle_beta   90.00
_cell.angle_gamma   90.00
#
_symmetry.space_group_name_H-M   'P 1'
#
loop_
_entity.id
_entity.type
_entity.pdbx_description
1 polymer ?
#
loop_
_entity_poly.entity_id
_entity_poly.type
_entity_poly.pdbx_seq_one_letter_code
_entity_poly.pdbx_strand_id
1 'polypeptide(L)'
;MSDSEDSEDREDYEALPLSLFNRNPQGHNQHPHCSFKDDKKVKKLLCDYDWQGVKSPETISQLLTVSRRKKDYGLMNSHKTTITLPETVKCQLVLDELERDPGRRQGPPLIKEAIHMRTGIDLTRAFVEEEMQFQDPEGFQLHDPTSKRIKRRALVNISIHEEWSGDGHDKLKRIGLAIYGRGWSQLKFQFDVNVDEFWDHGFTKGIYDVYDDAHIALARWLWAHLVQKEINAWKDRFNAHAPHKDPEKVNPSGVAPNIAFALYERYSGVNCLRKFTPDTLKLVSELKGQLGTEESLQFVPKAFTQHCETALASLKPKELAFTNIWAVFEAMLPLVFEEQL
;
A
#
# COMPACT_ATOMS: atom_id res chain seq x y z
N MET A 1 69.66 44.96 28.36
CA MET A 1 69.64 45.38 29.77
C MET A 1 68.20 45.46 30.21
N SER A 2 67.92 44.84 31.36
CA SER A 2 66.63 44.65 32.07
C SER A 2 65.58 43.88 31.29
N ASP A 3 65.39 42.58 31.49
CA ASP A 3 65.07 41.83 32.74
C ASP A 3 63.92 42.45 33.54
N SER A 4 62.77 41.77 33.47
CA SER A 4 61.82 41.66 34.57
C SER A 4 60.97 40.42 34.30
N GLU A 5 61.41 39.32 34.92
CA GLU A 5 60.68 38.08 35.13
C GLU A 5 59.48 38.38 36.04
N ASP A 6 58.27 38.08 35.58
CA ASP A 6 57.12 37.88 36.47
C ASP A 6 56.73 36.40 36.39
N SER A 7 57.25 35.67 37.36
CA SER A 7 56.83 34.33 37.75
C SER A 7 55.48 34.42 38.46
N GLU A 8 54.39 34.10 37.75
CA GLU A 8 53.12 33.78 38.41
C GLU A 8 53.00 32.27 38.55
N ASP A 9 53.06 31.84 39.81
CA ASP A 9 52.85 30.49 40.30
C ASP A 9 51.58 29.87 39.71
N ARG A 10 51.74 28.87 38.83
CA ARG A 10 50.63 27.98 38.47
C ARG A 10 50.42 27.01 39.62
N GLU A 11 49.54 27.38 40.54
CA GLU A 11 48.92 26.42 41.44
C GLU A 11 48.25 25.32 40.59
N ASP A 12 48.77 24.10 40.69
CA ASP A 12 48.16 22.89 40.16
C ASP A 12 46.84 22.65 40.90
N TYR A 13 45.75 23.28 40.43
CA TYR A 13 44.40 22.89 40.81
C TYR A 13 44.12 21.52 40.20
N GLU A 14 44.33 20.49 41.02
CA GLU A 14 43.92 19.12 40.76
C GLU A 14 42.45 19.11 40.30
N ALA A 15 42.24 18.96 39.00
CA ALA A 15 40.92 19.09 38.40
C ALA A 15 40.01 18.02 39.02
N LEU A 16 39.04 18.45 39.82
CA LEU A 16 38.07 17.56 40.48
C LEU A 16 37.48 16.61 39.42
N PRO A 17 37.51 15.29 39.66
CA PRO A 17 37.09 14.32 38.66
C PRO A 17 35.66 14.61 38.20
N LEU A 18 35.43 14.58 36.89
CA LEU A 18 34.14 14.82 36.23
C LEU A 18 32.96 14.02 36.83
N SER A 19 33.24 12.96 37.60
CA SER A 19 32.27 12.20 38.38
C SER A 19 31.57 13.01 39.48
N LEU A 20 32.19 14.07 40.02
CA LEU A 20 31.58 14.95 41.04
C LEU A 20 30.44 15.81 40.48
N PHE A 21 30.44 16.08 39.17
CA PHE A 21 29.39 16.85 38.50
C PHE A 21 28.34 15.96 37.80
N ASN A 22 28.53 14.63 37.82
CA ASN A 22 27.55 13.71 37.29
C ASN A 22 26.37 13.58 38.28
N ARG A 23 25.25 14.24 37.98
CA ARG A 23 24.02 14.23 38.81
C ARG A 23 23.32 12.86 38.88
N ASN A 24 23.81 11.85 38.17
CA ASN A 24 23.33 10.47 38.26
C ASN A 24 24.51 9.47 38.18
N PRO A 25 25.33 9.39 39.24
CA PRO A 25 26.53 8.56 39.24
C PRO A 25 26.21 7.06 39.31
N GLN A 26 25.01 6.69 39.78
CA GLN A 26 24.54 5.30 39.86
C GLN A 26 23.77 4.82 38.62
N GLY A 27 23.49 5.70 37.65
CA GLY A 27 22.73 5.34 36.44
C GLY A 27 21.26 5.00 36.71
N HIS A 28 20.69 5.41 37.84
CA HIS A 28 19.28 5.22 38.15
C HIS A 28 18.45 6.32 37.48
N ASN A 29 17.86 5.97 36.34
CA ASN A 29 17.03 6.88 35.56
C ASN A 29 15.66 6.98 36.26
N GLN A 30 15.13 8.19 36.44
CA GLN A 30 13.80 8.42 37.05
C GLN A 30 12.63 7.84 36.22
N HIS A 31 12.92 7.26 35.06
CA HIS A 31 11.97 6.60 34.18
C HIS A 31 12.11 5.07 34.34
N PRO A 32 11.15 4.40 35.00
CA PRO A 32 11.22 2.97 35.32
C PRO A 32 11.21 2.02 34.10
N HIS A 33 10.93 2.54 32.89
CA HIS A 33 10.77 1.77 31.66
C HIS A 33 11.77 2.12 30.54
N CYS A 34 12.89 2.77 30.84
CA CYS A 34 13.92 2.99 29.83
C CYS A 34 14.87 1.78 29.72
N SER A 35 15.01 1.23 28.52
CA SER A 35 15.95 0.14 28.22
C SER A 35 17.40 0.53 28.54
N PHE A 36 18.21 -0.41 29.00
CA PHE A 36 19.63 -0.20 29.33
C PHE A 36 20.46 0.14 28.08
N LYS A 37 21.65 0.73 28.27
CA LYS A 37 22.54 1.22 27.20
C LYS A 37 22.96 0.11 26.22
N ASP A 38 23.16 -1.12 26.70
CA ASP A 38 23.61 -2.27 25.92
C ASP A 38 22.53 -3.34 25.72
N ASP A 39 21.26 -2.92 25.65
CA ASP A 39 20.15 -3.83 25.43
C ASP A 39 20.22 -4.45 24.02
N LYS A 40 20.57 -5.75 23.96
CA LYS A 40 20.66 -6.54 22.73
C LYS A 40 19.36 -6.52 21.91
N LYS A 41 18.20 -6.43 22.57
CA LYS A 41 16.89 -6.36 21.90
C LYS A 41 16.71 -5.04 21.18
N VAL A 42 17.09 -3.93 21.81
CA VAL A 42 17.04 -2.59 21.20
C VAL A 42 18.00 -2.48 20.04
N LYS A 43 19.23 -3.01 20.17
CA LYS A 43 20.19 -3.05 19.08
C LYS A 43 19.66 -3.83 17.88
N LYS A 44 19.11 -5.03 18.10
CA LYS A 44 18.52 -5.85 17.04
C LYS A 44 17.38 -5.11 16.33
N LEU A 45 16.43 -4.56 17.08
CA LEU A 45 15.29 -3.82 16.52
C LEU A 45 15.75 -2.63 15.68
N LEU A 46 16.74 -1.87 16.12
CA LEU A 46 17.24 -0.73 15.34
C LEU A 46 17.95 -1.15 14.07
N CYS A 47 18.72 -2.23 14.09
CA CYS A 47 19.31 -2.79 12.88
C CYS A 47 18.23 -3.29 11.92
N ASP A 48 17.19 -3.97 12.42
CA ASP A 48 16.08 -4.47 11.61
C ASP A 48 15.29 -3.30 10.98
N TYR A 49 15.03 -2.23 11.73
CA TYR A 49 14.35 -1.04 11.21
C TYR A 49 15.19 -0.24 10.22
N ASP A 50 16.50 -0.12 10.49
CA ASP A 50 17.42 0.52 9.56
C ASP A 50 17.46 -0.25 8.26
N TRP A 51 17.58 -1.59 8.30
CA TRP A 51 17.50 -2.46 7.13
C TRP A 51 16.19 -2.28 6.35
N GLN A 52 15.05 -2.15 7.06
CA GLN A 52 13.73 -1.87 6.46
C GLN A 52 13.56 -0.43 5.93
N GLY A 53 14.57 0.43 6.06
CA GLY A 53 14.52 1.82 5.56
C GLY A 53 13.67 2.77 6.41
N VAL A 54 13.23 2.35 7.61
CA VAL A 54 12.39 3.16 8.50
C VAL A 54 13.24 4.24 9.18
N LYS A 55 13.14 5.48 8.70
CA LYS A 55 14.00 6.61 9.12
C LYS A 55 13.29 7.74 9.87
N SER A 56 11.96 7.72 9.95
CA SER A 56 11.18 8.77 10.65
C SER A 56 11.52 8.81 12.15
N PRO A 57 11.96 9.96 12.68
CA PRO A 57 12.16 10.15 14.11
C PRO A 57 10.87 9.94 14.92
N GLU A 58 9.71 10.29 14.38
CA GLU A 58 8.41 10.14 15.02
C GLU A 58 8.06 8.65 15.18
N THR A 59 8.16 7.86 14.11
CA THR A 59 7.92 6.40 14.15
C THR A 59 8.91 5.67 15.05
N ILE A 60 10.18 6.10 15.05
CA ILE A 60 11.21 5.52 15.92
C ILE A 60 11.01 5.94 17.37
N SER A 61 10.59 7.19 17.62
CA SER A 61 10.39 7.74 18.97
C SER A 61 9.13 7.22 19.68
N GLN A 62 8.06 6.97 18.93
CA GLN A 62 6.82 6.34 19.44
C GLN A 62 7.08 4.91 19.95
N LEU A 63 8.09 4.25 19.39
CA LEU A 63 8.45 2.87 19.75
C LEU A 63 9.60 2.83 20.77
N LEU A 64 10.54 3.79 20.74
CA LEU A 64 11.70 3.82 21.62
C LEU A 64 12.30 5.25 21.77
N THR A 65 12.72 5.65 22.98
CA THR A 65 13.46 6.92 23.24
C THR A 65 14.92 6.85 22.74
N VAL A 66 15.13 6.66 21.43
CA VAL A 66 16.35 6.01 20.91
C VAL A 66 17.15 6.80 19.87
N SER A 67 16.71 8.00 19.50
CA SER A 67 17.45 8.85 18.54
C SER A 67 18.92 9.10 18.92
N ARG A 68 19.27 9.08 20.22
CA ARG A 68 20.66 9.22 20.70
C ARG A 68 21.53 7.96 20.58
N ARG A 69 20.94 6.75 20.46
CA ARG A 69 21.69 5.47 20.49
C ARG A 69 22.13 4.94 19.13
N LYS A 70 21.62 5.48 18.02
CA LYS A 70 22.01 5.05 16.66
C LYS A 70 23.53 5.15 16.41
N LYS A 71 24.14 6.23 16.92
CA LYS A 71 25.59 6.46 16.82
C LYS A 71 26.41 5.37 17.53
N ASP A 72 25.96 4.93 18.71
CA ASP A 72 26.64 3.92 19.52
C ASP A 72 26.62 2.53 18.86
N TYR A 73 25.63 2.27 18.00
CA TYR A 73 25.51 1.04 17.22
C TYR A 73 26.13 1.12 15.82
N GLY A 74 26.79 2.22 15.47
CA GLY A 74 27.40 2.41 14.16
C GLY A 74 26.38 2.65 13.03
N LEU A 75 25.11 2.87 13.34
CA LEU A 75 24.07 3.20 12.36
C LEU A 75 24.22 4.67 11.98
N MET A 76 24.76 4.90 10.78
CA MET A 76 25.02 6.22 10.23
C MET A 76 23.87 6.66 9.32
N ASN A 77 23.59 7.96 9.30
CA ASN A 77 22.66 8.52 8.33
C ASN A 77 23.33 8.65 6.96
N SER A 78 22.52 8.69 5.89
CA SER A 78 23.02 8.85 4.51
C SER A 78 24.10 9.90 4.33
N HIS A 79 23.94 11.08 4.94
CA HIS A 79 24.90 12.17 4.83
C HIS A 79 26.27 11.78 5.39
N LYS A 80 26.32 11.22 6.60
CA LYS A 80 27.58 10.82 7.23
C LYS A 80 28.20 9.63 6.51
N THR A 81 27.39 8.65 6.12
CA THR A 81 27.82 7.48 5.34
C THR A 81 28.48 7.91 4.04
N THR A 82 27.84 8.81 3.27
CA THR A 82 28.37 9.30 1.98
C THR A 82 29.69 10.09 2.12
N ILE A 83 29.89 10.79 3.23
CA ILE A 83 31.15 11.51 3.49
C ILE A 83 32.26 10.54 3.95
N THR A 84 31.91 9.52 4.72
CA THR A 84 32.90 8.65 5.37
C THR A 84 33.37 7.53 4.44
N LEU A 85 32.51 7.06 3.53
CA LEU A 85 32.89 6.01 2.58
C LEU A 85 33.86 6.53 1.51
N PRO A 86 34.89 5.73 1.15
CA PRO A 86 35.78 6.05 0.03
C PRO A 86 35.00 6.24 -1.27
N GLU A 87 35.44 7.19 -2.09
CA GLU A 87 34.79 7.55 -3.35
C GLU A 87 34.57 6.34 -4.27
N THR A 88 35.62 5.53 -4.43
CA THR A 88 35.62 4.33 -5.27
C THR A 88 34.52 3.34 -4.89
N VAL A 89 34.25 3.18 -3.59
CA VAL A 89 33.23 2.26 -3.09
C VAL A 89 31.84 2.82 -3.39
N LYS A 90 31.63 4.12 -3.22
CA LYS A 90 30.33 4.75 -3.47
C LYS A 90 29.96 4.71 -4.96
N CYS A 91 30.92 5.03 -5.85
CA CYS A 91 30.71 4.94 -7.30
C CYS A 91 30.40 3.49 -7.71
N GLN A 92 31.14 2.51 -7.19
CA GLN A 92 30.90 1.09 -7.52
C GLN A 92 29.50 0.62 -7.10
N LEU A 93 29.01 1.04 -5.93
CA LEU A 93 27.65 0.69 -5.48
C LEU A 93 26.57 1.21 -6.44
N VAL A 94 26.75 2.40 -7.00
CA VAL A 94 25.82 2.97 -7.99
C VAL A 94 25.92 2.21 -9.32
N LEU A 95 27.14 1.95 -9.79
CA LEU A 95 27.38 1.19 -11.03
C LEU A 95 26.78 -0.22 -10.98
N ASP A 96 26.94 -0.93 -9.88
CA ASP A 96 26.39 -2.27 -9.68
C ASP A 96 24.85 -2.30 -9.78
N GLU A 97 24.16 -1.26 -9.29
CA GLU A 97 22.71 -1.18 -9.43
C GLU A 97 22.27 -0.72 -10.81
N LEU A 98 23.05 0.13 -11.49
CA LEU A 98 22.80 0.49 -12.90
C LEU A 98 22.92 -0.73 -13.83
N GLU A 99 23.92 -1.60 -13.61
CA GLU A 99 24.07 -2.85 -14.36
C GLU A 99 22.85 -3.78 -14.17
N ARG A 100 22.24 -3.75 -12.98
CA ARG A 100 21.03 -4.51 -12.64
C ARG A 100 19.74 -3.90 -13.19
N ASP A 101 19.78 -2.68 -13.72
CA ASP A 101 18.67 -2.02 -14.40
C ASP A 101 18.98 -1.76 -15.88
N PRO A 102 19.16 -2.81 -16.71
CA PRO A 102 19.46 -2.66 -18.13
C PRO A 102 18.32 -1.96 -18.90
N GLY A 103 17.12 -1.91 -18.33
CA GLY A 103 15.97 -1.20 -18.90
C GLY A 103 15.94 0.30 -18.59
N ARG A 104 16.89 0.82 -17.80
CA ARG A 104 16.95 2.21 -17.34
C ARG A 104 15.60 2.68 -16.81
N ARG A 105 14.96 1.93 -15.92
CA ARG A 105 13.61 2.21 -15.41
C ARG A 105 13.61 2.86 -14.03
N GLN A 106 14.71 2.78 -13.30
CA GLN A 106 14.81 3.21 -11.91
C GLN A 106 15.43 4.60 -11.81
N GLY A 107 14.75 5.51 -11.12
CA GLY A 107 15.28 6.83 -10.81
C GLY A 107 16.19 6.83 -9.58
N PRO A 108 16.88 7.96 -9.30
CA PRO A 108 17.79 8.09 -8.16
C PRO A 108 17.23 7.67 -6.79
N PRO A 109 15.94 7.92 -6.46
CA PRO A 109 15.36 7.43 -5.20
C PRO A 109 15.35 5.91 -5.09
N LEU A 110 14.99 5.20 -6.17
CA LEU A 110 14.89 3.74 -6.20
C LEU A 110 16.26 3.08 -6.21
N ILE A 111 17.21 3.63 -6.98
CA ILE A 111 18.60 3.14 -6.98
C ILE A 111 19.21 3.27 -5.58
N LYS A 112 19.02 4.42 -4.92
CA LYS A 112 19.45 4.60 -3.52
C LYS A 112 18.82 3.56 -2.59
N GLU A 113 17.51 3.33 -2.70
CA GLU A 113 16.81 2.34 -1.88
C GLU A 113 17.32 0.91 -2.15
N ALA A 114 17.58 0.56 -3.41
CA ALA A 114 18.12 -0.73 -3.80
C ALA A 114 19.52 -0.98 -3.21
N ILE A 115 20.41 0.03 -3.26
CA ILE A 115 21.73 -0.03 -2.62
C ILE A 115 21.57 -0.30 -1.12
N HIS A 116 20.69 0.45 -0.45
CA HIS A 116 20.42 0.30 0.98
C HIS A 116 19.89 -1.10 1.31
N MET A 117 18.91 -1.60 0.56
CA MET A 117 18.30 -2.91 0.80
C MET A 117 19.27 -4.09 0.58
N ARG A 118 20.23 -3.96 -0.34
CA ARG A 118 21.19 -5.04 -0.63
C ARG A 118 22.41 -5.02 0.29
N THR A 119 22.91 -3.82 0.59
CA THR A 119 24.22 -3.66 1.24
C THR A 119 24.12 -3.13 2.67
N GLY A 120 22.95 -2.60 3.07
CA GLY A 120 22.77 -1.87 4.32
C GLY A 120 23.42 -0.48 4.32
N ILE A 121 23.98 -0.03 3.19
CA ILE A 121 24.66 1.26 3.07
C ILE A 121 23.69 2.30 2.51
N ASP A 122 23.44 3.35 3.28
CA ASP A 122 22.61 4.47 2.85
C ASP A 122 23.47 5.59 2.25
N LEU A 123 23.31 5.87 0.96
CA LEU A 123 23.97 7.01 0.30
C LEU A 123 23.01 8.22 0.22
N THR A 124 23.52 9.43 0.05
CA THR A 124 22.65 10.59 -0.20
C THR A 124 22.05 10.49 -1.60
N ARG A 125 20.80 10.95 -1.75
CA ARG A 125 20.16 11.03 -3.07
C ARG A 125 20.99 11.90 -4.02
N ALA A 126 21.54 13.02 -3.54
CA ALA A 126 22.32 13.94 -4.35
C ALA A 126 23.55 13.27 -4.97
N PHE A 127 24.31 12.51 -4.18
CA PHE A 127 25.45 11.76 -4.69
C PHE A 127 25.03 10.70 -5.72
N VAL A 128 23.99 9.92 -5.41
CA VAL A 128 23.48 8.89 -6.35
C VAL A 128 23.03 9.54 -7.66
N GLU A 129 22.34 10.67 -7.59
CA GLU A 129 21.89 11.40 -8.77
C GLU A 129 23.04 11.94 -9.61
N GLU A 130 24.06 12.54 -8.98
CA GLU A 130 25.27 13.03 -9.66
C GLU A 130 26.04 11.89 -10.33
N GLU A 131 26.26 10.78 -9.62
CA GLU A 131 26.96 9.62 -10.15
C GLU A 131 26.17 8.96 -11.29
N MET A 132 24.85 8.80 -11.15
CA MET A 132 24.04 8.25 -12.23
C MET A 132 24.01 9.19 -13.45
N GLN A 133 24.04 10.51 -13.28
CA GLN A 133 24.16 11.47 -14.40
C GLN A 133 25.51 11.38 -15.10
N PHE A 134 26.58 11.14 -14.33
CA PHE A 134 27.92 10.98 -14.87
C PHE A 134 28.06 9.68 -15.67
N GLN A 135 27.52 8.57 -15.16
CA GLN A 135 27.67 7.23 -15.75
C GLN A 135 26.63 6.93 -16.84
N ASP A 136 25.38 7.41 -16.70
CA ASP A 136 24.29 7.20 -17.68
C ASP A 136 23.54 8.50 -18.00
N PRO A 137 24.19 9.46 -18.69
CA PRO A 137 23.56 10.73 -19.07
C PRO A 137 22.36 10.54 -20.01
N GLU A 138 22.38 9.48 -20.83
CA GLU A 138 21.27 9.14 -21.74
C GLU A 138 20.02 8.68 -20.98
N GLY A 139 20.18 7.87 -19.93
CA GLY A 139 19.08 7.47 -19.05
C GLY A 139 18.33 8.67 -18.49
N PHE A 140 19.05 9.70 -18.03
CA PHE A 140 18.43 10.93 -17.54
C PHE A 140 17.69 11.70 -18.63
N GLN A 141 18.25 11.80 -19.84
CA GLN A 141 17.56 12.44 -20.95
C GLN A 141 16.24 11.73 -21.31
N LEU A 142 16.18 10.39 -21.20
CA LEU A 142 14.97 9.61 -21.46
C LEU A 142 13.89 9.75 -20.37
N HIS A 143 14.28 10.17 -19.16
CA HIS A 143 13.37 10.42 -18.04
C HIS A 143 13.07 11.90 -17.81
N ASP A 144 13.70 12.79 -18.56
CA ASP A 144 13.39 14.21 -18.51
C ASP A 144 11.88 14.39 -18.77
N PRO A 145 11.14 15.12 -17.91
CA PRO A 145 9.70 15.29 -18.06
C PRO A 145 9.28 15.88 -19.41
N THR A 146 10.18 16.58 -20.10
CA THR A 146 9.98 17.16 -21.43
C THR A 146 10.29 16.19 -22.57
N SER A 147 11.11 15.14 -22.33
CA SER A 147 11.46 14.13 -23.34
C SER A 147 10.25 13.34 -23.83
N LYS A 148 9.30 13.04 -22.93
CA LYS A 148 8.06 12.33 -23.22
C LYS A 148 6.89 13.30 -23.21
N ARG A 149 6.73 14.06 -24.30
CA ARG A 149 5.50 14.83 -24.52
C ARG A 149 4.32 13.87 -24.74
N ILE A 150 3.55 13.63 -23.67
CA ILE A 150 2.25 12.97 -23.78
C ILE A 150 1.40 13.84 -24.71
N LYS A 151 1.14 13.34 -25.92
CA LYS A 151 0.26 14.01 -26.89
C LYS A 151 -1.17 13.92 -26.35
N ARG A 152 -1.55 14.89 -25.51
CA ARG A 152 -2.91 15.03 -25.02
C ARG A 152 -3.78 15.49 -26.17
N ARG A 153 -4.78 14.69 -26.53
CA ARG A 153 -5.87 15.12 -27.39
C ARG A 153 -7.06 15.42 -26.50
N ALA A 154 -7.86 16.41 -26.87
CA ALA A 154 -9.16 16.57 -26.26
C ALA A 154 -9.96 15.29 -26.52
N LEU A 155 -10.52 14.69 -25.45
CA LEU A 155 -11.57 13.71 -25.59
C LEU A 155 -12.78 14.46 -26.14
N VAL A 156 -13.08 14.25 -27.42
CA VAL A 156 -14.26 14.81 -28.07
C VAL A 156 -15.25 13.68 -28.19
N ASN A 157 -16.25 13.67 -27.31
CA ASN A 157 -17.43 12.85 -27.46
C ASN A 157 -18.57 13.71 -28.02
N ILE A 158 -19.18 13.24 -29.09
CA ILE A 158 -20.34 13.83 -29.75
C ILE A 158 -21.61 13.54 -28.93
N SER A 159 -21.66 12.41 -28.19
CA SER A 159 -22.83 12.04 -27.39
C SER A 159 -22.52 11.18 -26.14
N ILE A 160 -23.54 11.04 -25.29
CA ILE A 160 -23.57 10.11 -24.16
C ILE A 160 -23.44 8.68 -24.70
N HIS A 161 -22.56 7.87 -24.10
CA HIS A 161 -22.27 6.46 -24.45
C HIS A 161 -21.47 6.21 -25.74
N GLU A 162 -20.97 7.23 -26.43
CA GLU A 162 -20.11 7.03 -27.62
C GLU A 162 -18.75 6.42 -27.30
N GLU A 163 -18.15 6.81 -26.17
CA GLU A 163 -16.89 6.25 -25.71
C GLU A 163 -17.00 5.86 -24.23
N TRP A 164 -16.56 4.63 -23.94
CA TRP A 164 -16.41 4.13 -22.59
C TRP A 164 -14.92 3.82 -22.37
N SER A 165 -14.23 4.68 -21.61
CA SER A 165 -12.89 4.36 -21.15
C SER A 165 -12.98 3.45 -19.91
N GLY A 166 -12.90 2.15 -20.13
CA GLY A 166 -12.73 1.16 -19.07
C GLY A 166 -11.25 0.93 -18.80
N ASP A 167 -10.71 1.53 -17.74
CA ASP A 167 -9.37 1.18 -17.26
C ASP A 167 -9.47 -0.13 -16.48
N GLY A 168 -8.93 -1.20 -17.08
CA GLY A 168 -8.93 -2.55 -16.54
C GLY A 168 -7.66 -2.78 -15.75
N HIS A 169 -7.76 -2.73 -14.43
CA HIS A 169 -6.69 -3.24 -13.59
C HIS A 169 -6.98 -4.73 -13.34
N ASP A 170 -6.09 -5.63 -13.81
CA ASP A 170 -6.10 -7.08 -13.53
C ASP A 170 -5.88 -7.33 -12.01
N LYS A 171 -6.86 -6.98 -11.17
CA LYS A 171 -6.84 -7.15 -9.71
C LYS A 171 -7.79 -8.27 -9.34
N LEU A 172 -7.38 -9.11 -8.40
CA LEU A 172 -8.08 -10.35 -8.00
C LEU A 172 -8.26 -11.40 -9.13
N LYS A 173 -7.55 -11.23 -10.25
CA LYS A 173 -7.48 -12.25 -11.31
C LYS A 173 -6.90 -13.58 -10.80
N ARG A 174 -6.01 -13.53 -9.81
CA ARG A 174 -5.44 -14.72 -9.15
C ARG A 174 -6.52 -15.61 -8.52
N ILE A 175 -7.60 -15.01 -8.05
CA ILE A 175 -8.73 -15.69 -7.43
C ILE A 175 -9.89 -15.90 -8.43
N GLY A 176 -9.67 -15.60 -9.72
CA GLY A 176 -10.67 -15.74 -10.79
C GLY A 176 -11.71 -14.61 -10.85
N LEU A 177 -11.51 -13.50 -10.11
CA LEU A 177 -12.45 -12.38 -10.05
C LEU A 177 -11.83 -11.14 -10.68
N ALA A 178 -12.09 -10.92 -11.97
CA ALA A 178 -11.66 -9.69 -12.62
C ALA A 178 -12.62 -8.54 -12.27
N ILE A 179 -12.09 -7.43 -11.78
CA ILE A 179 -12.91 -6.26 -11.42
C ILE A 179 -12.53 -5.06 -12.29
N TYR A 180 -13.56 -4.41 -12.84
CA TYR A 180 -13.44 -3.23 -13.69
C TYR A 180 -14.17 -2.05 -13.03
N GLY A 181 -13.51 -0.90 -12.87
CA GLY A 181 -14.18 0.27 -12.31
C GLY A 181 -13.29 1.49 -12.07
N ARG A 182 -13.92 2.68 -12.15
CA ARG A 182 -13.29 3.95 -11.76
C ARG A 182 -13.39 4.16 -10.24
N GLY A 183 -12.34 4.70 -9.62
CA GLY A 183 -12.29 4.93 -8.17
C GLY A 183 -11.74 3.75 -7.35
N TRP A 184 -11.23 2.71 -8.03
CA TRP A 184 -10.74 1.49 -7.39
C TRP A 184 -9.47 1.68 -6.56
N SER A 185 -8.69 2.75 -6.75
CA SER A 185 -7.47 2.97 -5.96
C SER A 185 -7.74 3.03 -4.47
N GLN A 186 -8.84 3.69 -4.05
CA GLN A 186 -9.21 3.76 -2.63
C GLN A 186 -9.73 2.44 -2.08
N LEU A 187 -10.54 1.73 -2.85
CA LEU A 187 -10.96 0.40 -2.45
C LEU A 187 -9.74 -0.54 -2.37
N LYS A 188 -8.82 -0.51 -3.35
CA LYS A 188 -7.59 -1.30 -3.37
C LYS A 188 -6.76 -1.12 -2.10
N PHE A 189 -6.53 0.11 -1.65
CA PHE A 189 -5.79 0.38 -0.41
C PHE A 189 -6.44 -0.26 0.83
N GLN A 190 -7.76 -0.41 0.84
CA GLN A 190 -8.51 -0.98 1.95
C GLN A 190 -8.77 -2.49 1.79
N PHE A 191 -8.72 -3.01 0.55
CA PHE A 191 -9.29 -4.30 0.18
C PHE A 191 -8.24 -5.29 -0.37
N ASP A 192 -7.34 -4.86 -1.26
CA ASP A 192 -6.45 -5.73 -2.04
C ASP A 192 -5.34 -6.38 -1.19
N VAL A 193 -4.80 -5.67 -0.19
CA VAL A 193 -3.74 -6.20 0.69
C VAL A 193 -4.26 -7.35 1.56
N ASN A 194 -5.55 -7.33 1.91
CA ASN A 194 -6.14 -8.33 2.81
C ASN A 194 -6.67 -9.55 2.05
N VAL A 195 -7.33 -9.35 0.90
CA VAL A 195 -7.97 -10.45 0.15
C VAL A 195 -6.97 -11.52 -0.27
N ASP A 196 -5.81 -11.11 -0.79
CA ASP A 196 -4.74 -12.01 -1.22
C ASP A 196 -4.18 -12.84 -0.06
N GLU A 197 -3.97 -12.23 1.12
CA GLU A 197 -3.49 -12.93 2.32
C GLU A 197 -4.51 -13.97 2.80
N PHE A 198 -5.80 -13.58 2.88
CA PHE A 198 -6.85 -14.52 3.25
C PHE A 198 -7.02 -15.63 2.22
N TRP A 199 -6.84 -15.35 0.93
CA TRP A 199 -6.91 -16.37 -0.12
C TRP A 199 -5.77 -17.38 0.02
N ASP A 200 -4.53 -16.89 0.17
CA ASP A 200 -3.33 -17.72 0.26
C ASP A 200 -3.33 -18.65 1.51
N HIS A 201 -4.10 -18.31 2.55
CA HIS A 201 -4.34 -19.21 3.69
C HIS A 201 -4.98 -20.54 3.27
N GLY A 202 -5.92 -20.55 2.32
CA GLY A 202 -6.57 -21.78 1.84
C GLY A 202 -5.57 -22.73 1.17
N PHE A 203 -4.61 -22.17 0.43
CA PHE A 203 -3.53 -22.90 -0.22
C PHE A 203 -2.53 -23.42 0.79
N THR A 204 -2.05 -22.54 1.67
CA THR A 204 -1.01 -22.84 2.65
C THR A 204 -1.47 -23.91 3.65
N LYS A 205 -2.77 -23.97 3.92
CA LYS A 205 -3.39 -24.98 4.79
C LYS A 205 -3.85 -26.25 4.07
N GLY A 206 -3.76 -26.30 2.74
CA GLY A 206 -4.24 -27.44 1.95
C GLY A 206 -5.77 -27.62 1.97
N ILE A 207 -6.51 -26.55 2.24
CA ILE A 207 -7.99 -26.54 2.25
C ILE A 207 -8.53 -26.49 0.82
N TYR A 208 -7.83 -25.77 -0.05
CA TYR A 208 -8.22 -25.54 -1.44
C TYR A 208 -7.26 -26.21 -2.40
N ASP A 209 -7.77 -27.10 -3.25
CA ASP A 209 -7.02 -27.70 -4.34
C ASP A 209 -7.34 -26.95 -5.66
N VAL A 210 -6.29 -26.46 -6.32
CA VAL A 210 -6.40 -25.77 -7.62
C VAL A 210 -6.66 -26.71 -8.78
N TYR A 211 -6.48 -28.01 -8.59
CA TYR A 211 -6.67 -29.02 -9.61
C TYR A 211 -8.02 -29.75 -9.47
N ASP A 212 -8.79 -29.45 -8.43
CA ASP A 212 -10.13 -29.98 -8.21
C ASP A 212 -11.20 -28.99 -8.69
N ASP A 213 -11.97 -29.39 -9.70
CA ASP A 213 -13.03 -28.57 -10.29
C ASP A 213 -14.15 -28.22 -9.30
N ALA A 214 -14.46 -29.11 -8.35
CA ALA A 214 -15.46 -28.87 -7.30
C ALA A 214 -14.97 -27.80 -6.34
N HIS A 215 -13.70 -27.88 -5.92
CA HIS A 215 -13.07 -26.84 -5.10
C HIS A 215 -13.08 -25.49 -5.84
N ILE A 216 -12.64 -25.47 -7.10
CA ILE A 216 -12.61 -24.25 -7.93
C ILE A 216 -14.00 -23.62 -8.05
N ALA A 217 -15.02 -24.42 -8.36
CA ALA A 217 -16.39 -23.93 -8.55
C ALA A 217 -16.97 -23.33 -7.26
N LEU A 218 -16.85 -24.03 -6.14
CA LEU A 218 -17.35 -23.55 -4.85
C LEU A 218 -16.58 -22.32 -4.35
N ALA A 219 -15.25 -22.31 -4.48
CA ALA A 219 -14.43 -21.18 -4.06
C ALA A 219 -14.78 -19.94 -4.89
N ARG A 220 -14.91 -20.05 -6.22
CA ARG A 220 -15.31 -18.92 -7.08
C ARG A 220 -16.65 -18.35 -6.67
N TRP A 221 -17.65 -19.20 -6.43
CA TRP A 221 -18.97 -18.75 -6.00
C TRP A 221 -18.93 -18.04 -4.64
N LEU A 222 -18.28 -18.66 -3.65
CA LEU A 222 -18.25 -18.15 -2.28
C LEU A 222 -17.47 -16.84 -2.17
N TRP A 223 -16.32 -16.76 -2.83
CA TRP A 223 -15.49 -15.55 -2.84
C TRP A 223 -16.13 -14.43 -3.67
N ALA A 224 -16.81 -14.74 -4.79
CA ALA A 224 -17.58 -13.74 -5.52
C ALA A 224 -18.67 -13.12 -4.63
N HIS A 225 -19.38 -13.94 -3.84
CA HIS A 225 -20.40 -13.46 -2.92
C HIS A 225 -19.82 -12.57 -1.81
N LEU A 226 -18.72 -13.00 -1.17
CA LEU A 226 -18.07 -12.21 -0.14
C LEU A 226 -17.54 -10.88 -0.69
N VAL A 227 -16.80 -10.91 -1.80
CA VAL A 227 -16.24 -9.72 -2.44
C VAL A 227 -17.36 -8.77 -2.87
N GLN A 228 -18.45 -9.27 -3.45
CA GLN A 228 -19.59 -8.44 -3.85
C GLN A 228 -20.30 -7.80 -2.64
N LYS A 229 -20.46 -8.54 -1.52
CA LYS A 229 -21.00 -8.01 -0.26
C LYS A 229 -20.17 -6.83 0.23
N GLU A 230 -18.85 -6.98 0.24
CA GLU A 230 -17.94 -5.95 0.72
C GLU A 230 -17.86 -4.74 -0.20
N ILE A 231 -17.89 -4.94 -1.52
CA ILE A 231 -18.00 -3.86 -2.50
C ILE A 231 -19.27 -3.05 -2.25
N ASN A 232 -20.39 -3.71 -1.99
CA ASN A 232 -21.65 -3.04 -1.65
C ASN A 232 -21.53 -2.23 -0.36
N ALA A 233 -20.99 -2.83 0.70
CA ALA A 233 -20.77 -2.14 1.97
C ALA A 233 -19.84 -0.93 1.83
N TRP A 234 -18.76 -1.07 1.05
CA TRP A 234 -17.86 0.04 0.76
C TRP A 234 -18.55 1.15 -0.04
N LYS A 235 -19.28 0.80 -1.10
CA LYS A 235 -20.05 1.76 -1.92
C LYS A 235 -21.00 2.57 -1.03
N ASP A 236 -21.69 1.91 -0.10
CA ASP A 236 -22.63 2.58 0.80
C ASP A 236 -21.90 3.54 1.75
N ARG A 237 -20.78 3.11 2.36
CA ARG A 237 -19.95 3.99 3.21
C ARG A 237 -19.39 5.18 2.43
N PHE A 238 -18.84 4.92 1.24
CA PHE A 238 -18.22 5.93 0.38
C PHE A 238 -19.25 6.98 -0.03
N ASN A 239 -20.44 6.54 -0.45
CA ASN A 239 -21.50 7.46 -0.88
C ASN A 239 -22.18 8.20 0.28
N ALA A 240 -22.11 7.67 1.50
CA ALA A 240 -22.64 8.32 2.71
C ALA A 240 -21.63 9.28 3.37
N HIS A 241 -20.34 9.19 3.04
CA HIS A 241 -19.32 10.05 3.63
C HIS A 241 -19.45 11.49 3.10
N ALA A 242 -19.57 12.45 4.03
CA ALA A 242 -19.51 13.87 3.69
C ALA A 242 -18.05 14.35 3.63
N PRO A 243 -17.52 14.67 2.43
CA PRO A 243 -16.19 15.27 2.30
C PRO A 243 -16.19 16.67 2.90
N HIS A 244 -15.00 17.18 3.24
CA HIS A 244 -14.85 18.55 3.73
C HIS A 244 -15.40 19.57 2.71
N LYS A 245 -15.96 20.69 3.22
CA LYS A 245 -16.46 21.77 2.38
C LYS A 245 -15.30 22.52 1.75
N ASP A 246 -15.33 22.65 0.43
CA ASP A 246 -14.35 23.39 -0.35
C ASP A 246 -15.08 24.56 -1.05
N PRO A 247 -14.75 25.82 -0.70
CA PRO A 247 -15.40 26.99 -1.28
C PRO A 247 -14.97 27.29 -2.72
N GLU A 248 -13.85 26.77 -3.19
CA GLU A 248 -13.35 26.98 -4.56
C GLU A 248 -13.96 25.98 -5.55
N LYS A 249 -14.55 24.89 -5.04
CA LYS A 249 -15.12 23.83 -5.86
C LYS A 249 -16.48 24.23 -6.43
N VAL A 250 -16.59 24.19 -7.76
CA VAL A 250 -17.85 24.45 -8.50
C VAL A 250 -18.91 23.39 -8.19
N ASN A 251 -18.50 22.13 -8.01
CA ASN A 251 -19.40 21.03 -7.68
C ASN A 251 -19.73 21.00 -6.18
N PRO A 252 -20.89 20.42 -5.78
CA PRO A 252 -21.26 20.29 -4.38
C PRO A 252 -20.13 19.71 -3.51
N SER A 253 -19.77 20.42 -2.44
CA SER A 253 -18.75 20.06 -1.46
C SER A 253 -19.34 20.18 -0.04
N GLY A 254 -18.78 19.49 0.95
CA GLY A 254 -19.33 19.51 2.32
C GLY A 254 -20.60 18.65 2.51
N VAL A 255 -20.96 17.83 1.52
CA VAL A 255 -22.20 17.02 1.51
C VAL A 255 -21.92 15.62 1.01
N ALA A 256 -22.55 14.62 1.63
CA ALA A 256 -22.45 13.23 1.20
C ALA A 256 -22.96 13.05 -0.25
N PRO A 257 -22.24 12.29 -1.11
CA PRO A 257 -22.64 12.07 -2.50
C PRO A 257 -24.09 11.59 -2.66
N ASN A 258 -24.55 10.64 -1.83
CA ASN A 258 -25.92 10.14 -1.89
C ASN A 258 -26.98 11.23 -1.61
N ILE A 259 -26.72 12.13 -0.67
CA ILE A 259 -27.59 13.26 -0.34
C ILE A 259 -27.58 14.27 -1.49
N ALA A 260 -26.40 14.62 -2.01
CA ALA A 260 -26.28 15.56 -3.12
C ALA A 260 -26.99 15.03 -4.38
N PHE A 261 -26.95 13.73 -4.62
CA PHE A 261 -27.61 13.09 -5.75
C PHE A 261 -29.14 13.02 -5.57
N ALA A 262 -29.61 12.67 -4.37
CA ALA A 262 -31.04 12.57 -4.07
C ALA A 262 -31.74 13.93 -3.97
N LEU A 263 -31.04 14.94 -3.43
CA LEU A 263 -31.55 16.30 -3.20
C LEU A 263 -30.86 17.31 -4.11
N TYR A 264 -30.63 16.96 -5.37
CA TYR A 264 -29.83 17.74 -6.32
C TYR A 264 -30.28 19.21 -6.40
N GLU A 265 -31.59 19.50 -6.32
CA GLU A 265 -32.15 20.86 -6.39
C GLU A 265 -31.64 21.76 -5.26
N ARG A 266 -31.43 21.19 -4.06
CA ARG A 266 -30.91 21.93 -2.90
C ARG A 266 -29.46 22.36 -3.06
N TYR A 267 -28.73 21.71 -3.96
CA TYR A 267 -27.32 21.95 -4.25
C TYR A 267 -27.10 22.50 -5.66
N SER A 268 -28.12 23.16 -6.24
CA SER A 268 -28.08 23.76 -7.58
C SER A 268 -27.77 22.76 -8.70
N GLY A 269 -27.96 21.47 -8.44
CA GLY A 269 -27.84 20.42 -9.45
C GLY A 269 -29.07 20.34 -10.35
N VAL A 270 -28.91 19.62 -11.46
CA VAL A 270 -30.00 19.31 -12.40
C VAL A 270 -30.07 17.79 -12.55
N ASN A 271 -31.29 17.24 -12.55
CA ASN A 271 -31.47 15.81 -12.80
C ASN A 271 -31.28 15.50 -14.29
N CYS A 272 -30.09 15.03 -14.63
CA CYS A 272 -29.75 14.61 -15.99
C CYS A 272 -30.06 13.13 -16.27
N LEU A 273 -30.69 12.40 -15.33
CA LEU A 273 -31.04 10.99 -15.54
C LEU A 273 -32.16 10.89 -16.58
N ARG A 274 -31.95 10.03 -17.58
CA ARG A 274 -33.01 9.66 -18.53
C ARG A 274 -33.71 8.40 -18.04
N LYS A 275 -35.00 8.51 -17.73
CA LYS A 275 -35.83 7.34 -17.46
C LYS A 275 -36.06 6.59 -18.75
N PHE A 276 -35.82 5.28 -18.74
CA PHE A 276 -36.17 4.43 -19.86
C PHE A 276 -37.68 4.30 -19.97
N THR A 277 -38.21 4.44 -21.19
CA THR A 277 -39.62 4.17 -21.48
C THR A 277 -39.88 2.66 -21.39
N PRO A 278 -41.13 2.21 -21.20
CA PRO A 278 -41.47 0.79 -21.27
C PRO A 278 -40.95 0.10 -22.53
N ASP A 279 -41.02 0.77 -23.68
CA ASP A 279 -40.50 0.26 -24.95
C ASP A 279 -38.97 0.14 -24.95
N THR A 280 -38.27 1.12 -24.36
CA THR A 280 -36.81 1.07 -24.20
C THR A 280 -36.40 -0.07 -23.28
N LEU A 281 -37.14 -0.29 -22.18
CA LEU A 281 -36.90 -1.41 -21.27
C LEU A 281 -37.10 -2.76 -21.96
N LYS A 282 -38.14 -2.86 -22.81
CA LYS A 282 -38.38 -4.05 -23.63
C LYS A 282 -37.22 -4.29 -24.61
N LEU A 283 -36.78 -3.27 -25.34
CA LEU A 283 -35.63 -3.35 -26.24
C LEU A 283 -34.35 -3.79 -25.50
N VAL A 284 -34.07 -3.20 -24.33
CA VAL A 284 -32.91 -3.58 -23.51
C VAL A 284 -33.03 -5.06 -23.07
N SER A 285 -34.22 -5.52 -22.69
CA SER A 285 -34.45 -6.92 -22.33
C SER A 285 -34.22 -7.87 -23.51
N GLU A 286 -34.69 -7.51 -24.70
CA GLU A 286 -34.50 -8.28 -25.93
C GLU A 286 -33.01 -8.36 -26.31
N LEU A 287 -32.29 -7.23 -26.27
CA LEU A 287 -30.85 -7.17 -26.51
C LEU A 287 -30.08 -8.03 -25.50
N LYS A 288 -30.46 -7.97 -24.22
CA LYS A 288 -29.85 -8.82 -23.18
C LYS A 288 -30.06 -10.31 -23.45
N GLY A 289 -31.25 -10.68 -23.94
CA GLY A 289 -31.56 -12.05 -24.35
C GLY A 289 -30.72 -12.51 -25.54
N GLN A 290 -30.57 -11.67 -26.57
CA GLN A 290 -29.75 -11.97 -27.74
C GLN A 290 -28.26 -12.14 -27.41
N LEU A 291 -27.74 -11.38 -26.45
CA LEU A 291 -26.35 -11.45 -26.02
C LEU A 291 -26.07 -12.58 -25.01
N GLY A 292 -27.10 -13.31 -24.56
CA GLY A 292 -26.97 -14.30 -23.49
C GLY A 292 -26.48 -13.70 -22.16
N THR A 293 -26.59 -12.38 -21.99
CA THR A 293 -25.92 -11.65 -20.90
C THR A 293 -26.31 -12.11 -19.49
N GLU A 294 -27.54 -12.57 -19.30
CA GLU A 294 -27.99 -13.06 -17.98
C GLU A 294 -27.17 -14.27 -17.51
N GLU A 295 -26.78 -15.16 -18.41
CA GLU A 295 -25.94 -16.33 -18.11
C GLU A 295 -24.46 -15.94 -18.08
N SER A 296 -24.02 -15.10 -19.01
CA SER A 296 -22.63 -14.63 -19.13
C SER A 296 -22.15 -13.79 -17.94
N LEU A 297 -23.06 -13.20 -17.17
CA LEU A 297 -22.74 -12.40 -15.98
C LEU A 297 -22.67 -13.22 -14.68
N GLN A 298 -23.04 -14.51 -14.73
CA GLN A 298 -22.94 -15.39 -13.55
C GLN A 298 -21.57 -16.06 -13.48
N PHE A 299 -20.99 -16.12 -12.28
CA PHE A 299 -19.71 -16.78 -12.04
C PHE A 299 -19.79 -18.31 -12.15
N VAL A 300 -20.99 -18.87 -11.95
CA VAL A 300 -21.29 -20.31 -11.98
C VAL A 300 -22.72 -20.50 -12.50
N PRO A 301 -23.09 -21.70 -12.99
CA PRO A 301 -24.45 -21.96 -13.46
C PRO A 301 -25.53 -21.70 -12.39
N LYS A 302 -26.72 -21.28 -12.83
CA LYS A 302 -27.84 -20.95 -11.94
C LYS A 302 -28.25 -22.11 -11.02
N ALA A 303 -28.29 -23.34 -11.54
CA ALA A 303 -28.62 -24.52 -10.76
C ALA A 303 -27.59 -24.77 -9.64
N PHE A 304 -26.31 -24.56 -9.93
CA PHE A 304 -25.24 -24.67 -8.93
C PHE A 304 -25.35 -23.55 -7.88
N THR A 305 -25.67 -22.32 -8.29
CA THR A 305 -25.92 -21.21 -7.37
C THR A 305 -27.02 -21.56 -6.36
N GLN A 306 -28.16 -22.11 -6.82
CA GLN A 306 -29.26 -22.50 -5.94
C GLN A 306 -28.86 -23.59 -4.92
N HIS A 307 -28.03 -24.52 -5.34
CA HIS A 307 -27.51 -25.57 -4.46
C HIS A 307 -26.58 -24.99 -3.38
N CYS A 308 -25.64 -24.12 -3.79
CA CYS A 308 -24.76 -23.40 -2.88
C CYS A 308 -25.53 -22.49 -1.91
N GLU A 309 -26.57 -21.78 -2.35
CA GLU A 309 -27.43 -20.96 -1.49
C GLU A 309 -28.13 -21.81 -0.43
N THR A 310 -28.62 -22.99 -0.83
CA THR A 310 -29.28 -23.95 0.07
C THR A 310 -28.31 -24.49 1.12
N ALA A 311 -27.11 -24.90 0.69
CA ALA A 311 -26.04 -25.35 1.58
C ALA A 311 -25.59 -24.24 2.54
N LEU A 312 -25.40 -23.01 2.06
CA LEU A 312 -25.03 -21.88 2.91
C LEU A 312 -26.13 -21.54 3.93
N ALA A 313 -27.40 -21.61 3.52
CA ALA A 313 -28.54 -21.36 4.38
C ALA A 313 -28.71 -22.43 5.48
N SER A 314 -28.38 -23.70 5.19
CA SER A 314 -28.45 -24.78 6.18
C SER A 314 -27.40 -24.64 7.28
N LEU A 315 -26.20 -24.14 6.93
CA LEU A 315 -25.11 -23.87 7.87
C LEU A 315 -25.39 -22.69 8.82
N LYS A 316 -26.30 -21.78 8.44
CA LYS A 316 -26.65 -20.56 9.20
C LYS A 316 -25.43 -19.80 9.75
N PRO A 317 -24.43 -19.49 8.92
CA PRO A 317 -23.29 -18.72 9.39
C PRO A 317 -23.77 -17.37 9.92
N LYS A 318 -23.28 -16.96 11.09
CA LYS A 318 -23.62 -15.66 11.69
C LYS A 318 -23.33 -14.50 10.73
N GLU A 319 -22.24 -14.61 9.99
CA GLU A 319 -21.83 -13.68 8.96
C GLU A 319 -20.83 -14.38 8.02
N LEU A 320 -20.89 -14.10 6.71
CA LEU A 320 -19.81 -14.44 5.77
C LEU A 320 -18.77 -13.31 5.75
N ALA A 321 -17.52 -13.63 6.11
CA ALA A 321 -16.41 -12.69 6.20
C ALA A 321 -15.08 -13.35 5.79
N PHE A 322 -14.04 -12.55 5.52
CA PHE A 322 -12.73 -13.09 5.15
C PHE A 322 -12.11 -13.99 6.22
N THR A 323 -12.40 -13.73 7.49
CA THR A 323 -11.85 -14.48 8.62
C THR A 323 -12.43 -15.89 8.77
N ASN A 324 -13.60 -16.17 8.18
CA ASN A 324 -14.27 -17.46 8.28
C ASN A 324 -14.60 -18.11 6.94
N ILE A 325 -14.25 -17.48 5.81
CA ILE A 325 -14.62 -17.96 4.47
C ILE A 325 -14.14 -19.38 4.21
N TRP A 326 -12.93 -19.74 4.61
CA TRP A 326 -12.41 -21.11 4.42
C TRP A 326 -13.10 -22.14 5.32
N ALA A 327 -13.46 -21.77 6.55
CA ALA A 327 -14.23 -22.66 7.42
C ALA A 327 -15.65 -22.89 6.86
N VAL A 328 -16.26 -21.86 6.27
CA VAL A 328 -17.53 -22.00 5.55
C VAL A 328 -17.36 -22.85 4.31
N PHE A 329 -16.28 -22.66 3.54
CA PHE A 329 -15.96 -23.47 2.37
C PHE A 329 -15.87 -24.97 2.72
N GLU A 330 -15.10 -25.35 3.73
CA GLU A 330 -14.97 -26.74 4.18
C GLU A 330 -16.31 -27.35 4.62
N ALA A 331 -17.13 -26.56 5.32
CA ALA A 331 -18.46 -27.00 5.74
C ALA A 331 -19.46 -27.13 4.57
N MET A 332 -19.32 -26.30 3.55
CA MET A 332 -20.18 -26.33 2.36
C MET A 332 -19.79 -27.42 1.37
N LEU A 333 -18.51 -27.75 1.26
CA LEU A 333 -18.00 -28.71 0.28
C LEU A 333 -18.76 -30.05 0.27
N PRO A 334 -18.96 -30.75 1.40
CA PRO A 334 -19.73 -32.00 1.42
C PRO A 334 -21.23 -31.76 1.14
N LEU A 335 -21.80 -30.63 1.59
CA LEU A 335 -23.22 -30.33 1.32
C LEU A 335 -23.50 -30.05 -0.16
N VAL A 336 -22.53 -29.45 -0.85
CA VAL A 336 -22.66 -29.09 -2.27
C VAL A 336 -22.38 -30.29 -3.17
N PHE A 337 -21.48 -31.20 -2.79
CA PHE A 337 -21.00 -32.26 -3.69
C PHE A 337 -21.21 -33.70 -3.20
N GLU A 338 -21.54 -33.96 -1.93
CA GLU A 338 -21.71 -35.32 -1.39
C GLU A 338 -23.18 -35.78 -1.27
N GLU A 339 -24.18 -35.02 -1.76
CA GLU A 339 -25.58 -35.49 -1.87
C GLU A 339 -25.87 -36.33 -3.13
N GLN A 340 -24.89 -37.08 -3.66
CA GLN A 340 -25.07 -38.08 -4.72
C GLN A 340 -24.40 -39.43 -4.41
N LEU A 341 -24.68 -39.98 -3.22
CA LEU A 341 -24.50 -41.42 -2.93
C LEU A 341 -25.81 -42.08 -2.52
#